data_AF-A0AAD7IAV3-F1
#
_entry.id   AF-A0AAD7IAV3-F1
#
_cell.length_a   1.000
_cell.length_b   1.000
_cell.length_c   1.000
_cell.angle_alpha   90.00
_cell.angle_beta   90.00
_cell.angle_gamma   90.00
#
_symmetry.space_group_name_H-M   'P 1'
#
loop_
_entity.id
_entity.type
_entity.pdbx_description
1 polymer ?
#
loop_
_entity_poly.entity_id
_entity_poly.type
_entity_poly.pdbx_seq_one_letter_code
_entity_poly.pdbx_strand_id
1 'polypeptide(L)'
;MLPSGLGHVQTPSDSELRAKTQIGIRFFETYREAGEIKDLGVAVQIFQGIVNKTPALWASRLRNLAVCLTARYRSSGNLQDLEAALQKNHEIVDLTSANHPERAGRLQSLAVSFGHRYQRLGALDGLEASLQKMQEAVDLTQVDHPDRAGRLQNLAVLGALEDLDAALQADQEAVYLTPVDHLDRAGRYYRLGSLKDLEATVQKMQEGVDLTPVGHRDRAGWLQNLAVSLKDRYHRLGALEDLDAALQADQEAVYLTPVDHPVRAGRLQSLAVALGDRYHRLGALEDLEATVQRMQEALDLTPADHPDRAGWLQNLAVSLTDWYHRLGALEDLEASLQKKQEAIDLTPVDHPDRAGRLQGLAVSFRDQYHRLGPLKDLEASLQKSQEAFDLTRVDHPDRAGRLQSLAVFFTDQYLKFQRPEGLDLIHQCYSDSFKTQASSYPEPSWRAALQWASFSWEFNRIDCCTAYSAAFNLLPELLWIGHAIPTRQDAIRRLPIGHTASTATRICIGLRDLVSAVQFMEQLPKAVDPNYELYDGILLLI
;
A
#
# COMPACT_ATOMS: atom_id res chain seq x y z
N MET A 1 -41.66 -36.56 46.75
CA MET A 1 -41.67 -35.14 46.30
C MET A 1 -40.24 -34.70 46.06
N LEU A 2 -39.76 -34.79 44.83
CA LEU A 2 -38.66 -34.00 44.28
C LEU A 2 -39.02 -33.77 42.79
N PRO A 3 -39.00 -32.54 42.26
CA PRO A 3 -39.55 -32.26 40.94
C PRO A 3 -38.58 -32.69 39.85
N SER A 4 -39.02 -33.64 39.03
CA SER A 4 -38.46 -34.00 37.73
C SER A 4 -38.72 -32.89 36.73
N GLY A 5 -37.88 -31.86 36.76
CA GLY A 5 -37.89 -30.72 35.85
C GLY A 5 -36.57 -30.58 35.10
N LEU A 6 -36.13 -31.64 34.42
CA LEU A 6 -35.16 -31.49 33.34
C LEU A 6 -35.95 -31.13 32.09
N GLY A 7 -35.99 -29.83 31.79
CA GLY A 7 -36.63 -29.30 30.60
C GLY A 7 -36.12 -30.04 29.37
N HIS A 8 -37.05 -30.67 28.65
CA HIS A 8 -36.82 -31.05 27.26
C HIS A 8 -36.47 -29.78 26.50
N VAL A 9 -35.18 -29.58 26.22
CA VAL A 9 -34.74 -28.68 25.16
C VAL A 9 -35.32 -29.28 23.88
N GLN A 10 -36.46 -28.74 23.42
CA GLN A 10 -37.01 -29.05 22.11
C GLN A 10 -35.95 -28.70 21.07
N THR A 11 -35.27 -29.72 20.53
CA THR A 11 -34.45 -29.56 19.34
C THR A 11 -35.38 -29.09 18.22
N PRO A 12 -35.15 -27.91 17.61
CA PRO A 12 -36.03 -27.40 16.57
C PRO A 12 -36.16 -28.41 15.43
N SER A 13 -37.37 -28.54 14.88
CA SER A 13 -37.64 -29.50 13.79
C SER A 13 -36.79 -29.18 12.56
N ASP A 14 -36.41 -30.19 11.78
CA ASP A 14 -35.54 -29.98 10.60
C ASP A 14 -36.17 -29.01 9.57
N SER A 15 -37.51 -28.92 9.54
CA SER A 15 -38.24 -27.94 8.72
C SER A 15 -38.08 -26.50 9.22
N GLU A 16 -38.12 -26.28 10.54
CA GLU A 16 -37.92 -24.96 11.14
C GLU A 16 -36.48 -24.45 10.93
N LEU A 17 -35.51 -25.36 11.03
CA LEU A 17 -34.10 -25.06 10.78
C LEU A 17 -33.82 -24.76 9.30
N ARG A 18 -34.46 -25.47 8.36
CA ARG A 18 -34.38 -25.17 6.92
C ARG A 18 -34.96 -23.80 6.59
N ALA A 19 -36.12 -23.46 7.16
CA ALA A 19 -36.72 -22.14 6.98
C ALA A 19 -35.80 -21.01 7.48
N LYS A 20 -35.22 -21.17 8.69
CA LYS A 20 -34.23 -20.22 9.23
C LYS A 20 -32.97 -20.13 8.38
N THR A 21 -32.52 -21.26 7.80
CA THR A 21 -31.37 -21.29 6.88
C THR A 21 -31.65 -20.46 5.63
N GLN A 22 -32.83 -20.59 5.01
CA GLN A 22 -33.22 -19.76 3.87
C GLN A 22 -33.30 -18.28 4.21
N ILE A 23 -33.80 -17.92 5.39
CA ILE A 23 -33.83 -16.52 5.84
C ILE A 23 -32.41 -15.99 5.99
N GLY A 24 -31.51 -16.73 6.63
CA GLY A 24 -30.10 -16.36 6.76
C GLY A 24 -29.39 -16.19 5.41
N ILE A 25 -29.65 -17.10 4.46
CA ILE A 25 -29.10 -17.00 3.09
C ILE A 25 -29.61 -15.74 2.41
N ARG A 26 -30.91 -15.43 2.53
CA ARG A 26 -31.49 -14.23 1.92
C ARG A 26 -30.86 -12.95 2.46
N PHE A 27 -30.64 -12.85 3.78
CA PHE A 27 -29.92 -11.69 4.35
C PHE A 27 -28.47 -11.62 3.87
N PHE A 28 -27.79 -12.76 3.71
CA PHE A 28 -26.45 -12.79 3.15
C PHE A 28 -26.42 -12.40 1.65
N GLU A 29 -27.41 -12.82 0.86
CA GLU A 29 -27.59 -12.40 -0.53
C GLU A 29 -27.89 -10.91 -0.62
N THR A 30 -28.77 -10.38 0.25
CA THR A 30 -29.01 -8.93 0.35
C THR A 30 -27.74 -8.18 0.74
N TYR A 31 -26.91 -8.70 1.64
CA TYR A 31 -25.58 -8.11 1.88
C TYR A 31 -24.68 -8.16 0.63
N ARG A 32 -24.69 -9.25 -0.13
CA ARG A 32 -23.90 -9.35 -1.37
C ARG A 32 -24.40 -8.39 -2.46
N GLU A 33 -25.69 -8.08 -2.47
CA GLU A 33 -26.34 -7.19 -3.44
C GLU A 33 -26.28 -5.73 -3.03
N ALA A 34 -26.41 -5.41 -1.73
CA ALA A 34 -26.57 -4.05 -1.21
C ALA A 34 -25.42 -3.58 -0.29
N GLY A 35 -24.49 -4.47 0.09
CA GLY A 35 -23.31 -4.15 0.89
C GLY A 35 -23.57 -3.76 2.35
N GLU A 36 -24.82 -3.79 2.83
CA GLU A 36 -25.17 -3.31 4.16
C GLU A 36 -24.66 -4.27 5.27
N ILE A 37 -23.65 -3.84 6.05
CA ILE A 37 -23.03 -4.65 7.12
C ILE A 37 -24.06 -5.11 8.18
N LYS A 38 -25.13 -4.33 8.40
CA LYS A 38 -26.23 -4.70 9.30
C LYS A 38 -26.90 -6.01 8.88
N ASP A 39 -27.09 -6.26 7.59
CA ASP A 39 -27.72 -7.47 7.06
C ASP A 39 -26.80 -8.68 7.21
N LEU A 40 -25.50 -8.47 7.03
CA LEU A 40 -24.47 -9.47 7.34
C LEU A 40 -24.45 -9.81 8.84
N GLY A 41 -24.60 -8.79 9.71
CA GLY A 41 -24.73 -8.98 11.14
C GLY A 41 -25.94 -9.83 11.52
N VAL A 42 -27.10 -9.60 10.89
CA VAL A 42 -28.32 -10.40 11.06
C VAL A 42 -28.11 -11.83 10.55
N ALA A 43 -27.48 -12.02 9.38
CA ALA A 43 -27.17 -13.34 8.84
C ALA A 43 -26.27 -14.15 9.80
N VAL A 44 -25.21 -13.54 10.35
CA VAL A 44 -24.33 -14.18 11.35
C VAL A 44 -25.13 -14.58 12.60
N GLN A 45 -26.01 -13.72 13.13
CA GLN A 45 -26.83 -14.05 14.30
C GLN A 45 -27.77 -15.24 14.04
N ILE A 46 -28.40 -15.28 12.86
CA ILE A 46 -29.29 -16.39 12.46
C ILE A 46 -28.49 -17.70 12.38
N PHE A 47 -27.35 -17.71 11.68
CA PHE A 47 -26.54 -18.92 11.53
C PHE A 47 -25.90 -19.36 12.84
N GLN A 48 -25.47 -18.43 13.71
CA GLN A 48 -24.98 -18.75 15.05
C GLN A 48 -26.09 -19.39 15.91
N GLY A 49 -27.31 -18.84 15.85
CA GLY A 49 -28.47 -19.39 16.55
C GLY A 49 -28.88 -20.79 16.05
N ILE A 50 -28.66 -21.09 14.78
CA ILE A 50 -28.84 -22.43 14.20
C ILE A 50 -27.78 -23.38 14.74
N VAL A 51 -26.49 -23.02 14.62
CA VAL A 51 -25.35 -23.86 15.04
C VAL A 51 -25.42 -24.20 16.53
N ASN A 52 -25.75 -23.23 17.39
CA ASN A 52 -25.86 -23.44 18.84
C ASN A 52 -26.98 -24.41 19.25
N LYS A 53 -27.97 -24.66 18.38
CA LYS A 53 -29.14 -25.50 18.65
C LYS A 53 -29.11 -26.85 17.93
N THR A 54 -28.03 -27.15 17.21
CA THR A 54 -27.89 -28.39 16.42
C THR A 54 -26.61 -29.14 16.77
N PRO A 55 -26.60 -30.49 16.73
CA PRO A 55 -25.37 -31.27 16.88
C PRO A 55 -24.33 -30.90 15.81
N ALA A 56 -23.05 -31.00 16.15
CA ALA A 56 -21.92 -30.58 15.31
C ALA A 56 -21.85 -31.23 13.91
N LEU A 57 -22.63 -32.29 13.63
CA LEU A 57 -22.51 -33.15 12.44
C LEU A 57 -22.99 -32.54 11.10
N TRP A 58 -23.41 -31.27 11.05
CA TRP A 58 -23.92 -30.63 9.82
C TRP A 58 -22.95 -29.58 9.25
N ALA A 59 -21.90 -30.07 8.58
CA ALA A 59 -20.86 -29.27 7.93
C ALA A 59 -21.41 -28.16 7.01
N SER A 60 -22.55 -28.36 6.35
CA SER A 60 -23.19 -27.34 5.50
C SER A 60 -23.69 -26.11 6.28
N ARG A 61 -24.06 -26.28 7.56
CA ARG A 61 -24.56 -25.20 8.42
C ARG A 61 -23.43 -24.42 9.07
N LEU A 62 -22.38 -25.13 9.50
CA LEU A 62 -21.13 -24.52 9.92
C LEU A 62 -20.51 -23.68 8.78
N ARG A 63 -20.60 -24.16 7.54
CA ARG A 63 -20.10 -23.44 6.36
C ARG A 63 -20.77 -22.08 6.18
N ASN A 64 -22.09 -22.00 6.27
CA ASN A 64 -22.80 -20.73 6.10
C ASN A 64 -22.36 -19.71 7.16
N LEU A 65 -22.17 -20.15 8.40
CA LEU A 65 -21.66 -19.30 9.48
C LEU A 65 -20.21 -18.86 9.20
N ALA A 66 -19.32 -19.78 8.85
CA ALA A 66 -17.91 -19.49 8.58
C ALA A 66 -17.73 -18.50 7.41
N VAL A 67 -18.53 -18.63 6.35
CA VAL A 67 -18.55 -17.70 5.21
C VAL A 67 -19.01 -16.30 5.64
N CYS A 68 -20.09 -16.21 6.43
CA CYS A 68 -20.59 -14.92 6.90
C CYS A 68 -19.61 -14.23 7.87
N LEU A 69 -18.97 -14.99 8.77
CA LEU A 69 -17.93 -14.48 9.66
C LEU A 69 -16.71 -13.98 8.89
N THR A 70 -16.26 -14.73 7.88
CA THR A 70 -15.16 -14.31 7.00
C THR A 70 -15.51 -13.04 6.22
N ALA A 71 -16.73 -12.94 5.70
CA ALA A 71 -17.20 -11.73 5.02
C ALA A 71 -17.26 -10.54 5.99
N ARG A 72 -17.72 -10.75 7.23
CA ARG A 72 -17.81 -9.68 8.23
C ARG A 72 -16.45 -9.22 8.68
N TYR A 73 -15.50 -10.15 8.83
CA TYR A 73 -14.09 -9.81 9.04
C TYR A 73 -13.55 -8.95 7.89
N ARG A 74 -13.79 -9.33 6.62
CA ARG A 74 -13.31 -8.54 5.47
C ARG A 74 -13.87 -7.12 5.44
N SER A 75 -15.12 -6.93 5.88
CA SER A 75 -15.75 -5.60 5.91
C SER A 75 -15.43 -4.77 7.14
N SER A 76 -15.07 -5.38 8.28
CA SER A 76 -14.90 -4.68 9.57
C SER A 76 -13.50 -4.76 10.19
N GLY A 77 -12.66 -5.68 9.72
CA GLY A 77 -11.35 -5.97 10.32
C GLY A 77 -11.39 -6.65 11.70
N ASN A 78 -12.55 -7.09 12.18
CA ASN A 78 -12.70 -7.67 13.53
C ASN A 78 -12.01 -9.05 13.66
N LEU A 79 -10.93 -9.13 14.44
CA LEU A 79 -10.17 -10.35 14.69
C LEU A 79 -10.98 -11.47 15.35
N GLN A 80 -11.99 -11.15 16.16
CA GLN A 80 -12.83 -12.18 16.79
C GLN A 80 -13.63 -12.98 15.75
N ASP A 81 -14.06 -12.32 14.67
CA ASP A 81 -14.78 -12.98 13.58
C ASP A 81 -13.87 -13.88 12.76
N LEU A 82 -12.60 -13.50 12.60
CA LEU A 82 -11.60 -14.32 11.93
C LEU A 82 -11.30 -15.60 12.71
N GLU A 83 -11.07 -15.50 14.02
CA GLU A 83 -10.81 -16.67 14.88
C GLU A 83 -12.04 -17.59 14.97
N ALA A 84 -13.24 -17.01 15.05
CA ALA A 84 -14.48 -17.78 15.01
C ALA A 84 -14.66 -18.49 13.65
N ALA A 85 -14.35 -17.83 12.53
CA ALA A 85 -14.40 -18.46 11.21
C ALA A 85 -13.38 -19.59 11.06
N LEU A 86 -12.16 -19.42 11.59
CA LEU A 86 -11.11 -20.44 11.61
C LEU A 86 -11.56 -21.69 12.36
N GLN A 87 -12.10 -21.52 13.57
CA GLN A 87 -12.60 -22.62 14.37
C GLN A 87 -13.69 -23.40 13.62
N LYS A 88 -14.62 -22.70 12.97
CA LYS A 88 -15.71 -23.35 12.20
C LYS A 88 -15.21 -24.05 10.94
N ASN A 89 -14.26 -23.46 10.22
CA ASN A 89 -13.63 -24.10 9.06
C ASN A 89 -12.85 -25.36 9.46
N HIS A 90 -12.22 -25.35 10.63
CA HIS A 90 -11.52 -26.52 11.16
C HIS A 90 -12.49 -27.67 11.48
N GLU A 91 -13.59 -27.38 12.20
CA GLU A 91 -14.66 -28.33 12.49
C GLU A 91 -15.26 -28.93 11.21
N ILE A 92 -15.46 -28.11 10.17
CA ILE A 92 -15.99 -28.57 8.87
C ILE A 92 -15.06 -29.60 8.22
N VAL A 93 -13.74 -29.37 8.23
CA VAL A 93 -12.76 -30.28 7.62
C VAL A 93 -12.71 -31.62 8.37
N ASP A 94 -12.79 -31.59 9.71
CA ASP A 94 -12.76 -32.80 10.55
C ASP A 94 -14.01 -33.68 10.34
N LEU A 95 -15.16 -33.04 10.09
CA LEU A 95 -16.44 -33.72 9.82
C LEU A 95 -16.54 -34.25 8.38
N THR A 96 -15.61 -33.88 7.51
CA THR A 96 -15.63 -34.28 6.09
C THR A 96 -14.79 -35.53 5.92
N SER A 97 -15.35 -36.63 5.39
CA SER A 97 -14.54 -37.82 5.10
C SER A 97 -13.48 -37.54 4.03
N ALA A 98 -12.36 -38.27 4.08
CA ALA A 98 -11.21 -38.08 3.17
C ALA A 98 -11.58 -38.15 1.67
N ASN A 99 -12.58 -38.96 1.33
CA ASN A 99 -13.02 -39.18 -0.06
C ASN A 99 -14.22 -38.30 -0.48
N HIS A 100 -14.63 -37.34 0.35
CA HIS A 100 -15.78 -36.51 0.04
C HIS A 100 -15.46 -35.51 -1.09
N PRO A 101 -16.32 -35.36 -2.12
CA PRO A 101 -16.05 -34.48 -3.27
C PRO A 101 -15.75 -33.03 -2.91
N GLU A 102 -16.40 -32.50 -1.86
CA GLU A 102 -16.18 -31.11 -1.40
C GLU A 102 -14.97 -30.93 -0.46
N ARG A 103 -14.24 -32.00 -0.11
CA ARG A 103 -13.15 -31.91 0.88
C ARG A 103 -12.07 -30.93 0.42
N ALA A 104 -11.71 -30.95 -0.86
CA ALA A 104 -10.71 -30.05 -1.42
C ALA A 104 -11.13 -28.56 -1.33
N GLY A 105 -12.41 -28.25 -1.56
CA GLY A 105 -12.93 -26.88 -1.39
C GLY A 105 -12.98 -26.42 0.08
N ARG A 106 -13.23 -27.35 1.00
CA ARG A 106 -13.22 -27.08 2.46
C ARG A 106 -11.81 -26.83 2.98
N LEU A 107 -10.82 -27.61 2.52
CA LEU A 107 -9.40 -27.40 2.80
C LEU A 107 -8.91 -26.06 2.25
N GLN A 108 -9.30 -25.69 1.04
CA GLN A 108 -9.01 -24.37 0.46
C GLN A 108 -9.58 -23.22 1.32
N SER A 109 -10.81 -23.37 1.82
CA SER A 109 -11.44 -22.33 2.66
C SER A 109 -10.72 -22.16 3.99
N LEU A 110 -10.29 -23.27 4.60
CA LEU A 110 -9.48 -23.27 5.82
C LEU A 110 -8.09 -22.64 5.58
N ALA A 111 -7.43 -22.98 4.49
CA ALA A 111 -6.15 -22.39 4.10
C ALA A 111 -6.26 -20.87 3.92
N VAL A 112 -7.29 -20.39 3.23
CA VAL A 112 -7.54 -18.94 3.07
C VAL A 112 -7.72 -18.25 4.43
N SER A 113 -8.44 -18.85 5.38
CA SER A 113 -8.58 -18.30 6.73
C SER A 113 -7.25 -18.22 7.49
N PHE A 114 -6.39 -19.24 7.35
CA PHE A 114 -5.04 -19.22 7.91
C PHE A 114 -4.16 -18.14 7.27
N GLY A 115 -4.26 -17.94 5.95
CA GLY A 115 -3.60 -16.84 5.25
C GLY A 115 -4.05 -15.44 5.72
N HIS A 116 -5.35 -15.23 5.95
CA HIS A 116 -5.86 -13.98 6.53
C HIS A 116 -5.31 -13.72 7.94
N ARG A 117 -5.12 -14.77 8.74
CA ARG A 117 -4.51 -14.67 10.08
C ARG A 117 -3.03 -14.34 10.01
N TYR A 118 -2.29 -14.95 9.09
CA TYR A 118 -0.89 -14.60 8.82
C TYR A 118 -0.73 -13.12 8.42
N GLN A 119 -1.50 -12.65 7.44
CA GLN A 119 -1.45 -11.25 6.99
C GLN A 119 -1.73 -10.22 8.10
N ARG A 120 -2.42 -10.63 9.17
CA ARG A 120 -2.81 -9.73 10.25
C ARG A 120 -1.97 -9.83 11.52
N LEU A 121 -1.44 -11.01 11.82
CA LEU A 121 -0.66 -11.26 13.04
C LEU A 121 0.82 -11.49 12.76
N GLY A 122 1.22 -11.78 11.51
CA GLY A 122 2.59 -12.11 11.13
C GLY A 122 3.11 -13.42 11.72
N ALA A 123 2.22 -14.30 12.23
CA ALA A 123 2.61 -15.56 12.87
C ALA A 123 2.80 -16.69 11.86
N LEU A 124 4.00 -17.27 11.82
CA LEU A 124 4.43 -18.31 10.85
C LEU A 124 3.61 -19.58 10.92
N ASP A 125 3.17 -19.99 12.13
CA ASP A 125 2.30 -21.14 12.32
C ASP A 125 1.03 -21.07 11.45
N GLY A 126 0.54 -19.84 11.18
CA GLY A 126 -0.60 -19.62 10.31
C GLY A 126 -0.26 -19.80 8.82
N LEU A 127 0.95 -19.46 8.40
CA LEU A 127 1.39 -19.60 7.01
C LEU A 127 1.66 -21.08 6.66
N GLU A 128 2.41 -21.79 7.51
CA GLU A 128 2.68 -23.23 7.35
C GLU A 128 1.37 -24.03 7.33
N ALA A 129 0.44 -23.73 8.25
CA ALA A 129 -0.87 -24.36 8.26
C ALA A 129 -1.69 -24.02 7.01
N SER A 130 -1.58 -22.80 6.48
CA SER A 130 -2.22 -22.41 5.22
C SER A 130 -1.67 -23.23 4.05
N LEU A 131 -0.35 -23.39 3.98
CA LEU A 131 0.35 -24.13 2.93
C LEU A 131 0.03 -25.61 2.93
N GLN A 132 0.11 -26.25 4.08
CA GLN A 132 -0.23 -27.65 4.24
C GLN A 132 -1.66 -27.91 3.75
N LYS A 133 -2.63 -27.07 4.16
CA LYS A 133 -4.03 -27.25 3.76
C LYS A 133 -4.29 -26.92 2.29
N MET A 134 -3.56 -25.97 1.71
CA MET A 134 -3.66 -25.66 0.27
C MET A 134 -3.04 -26.79 -0.58
N GLN A 135 -1.92 -27.37 -0.15
CA GLN A 135 -1.28 -28.50 -0.80
C GLN A 135 -2.20 -29.73 -0.78
N GLU A 136 -2.78 -30.08 0.38
CA GLU A 136 -3.77 -31.15 0.50
C GLU A 136 -4.98 -30.92 -0.43
N ALA A 137 -5.43 -29.67 -0.59
CA ALA A 137 -6.52 -29.33 -1.50
C ALA A 137 -6.13 -29.55 -2.97
N VAL A 138 -4.89 -29.20 -3.36
CA VAL A 138 -4.36 -29.44 -4.71
C VAL A 138 -4.25 -30.93 -4.98
N ASP A 139 -3.72 -31.72 -4.06
CA ASP A 139 -3.51 -33.16 -4.24
C ASP A 139 -4.82 -33.93 -4.43
N LEU A 140 -5.91 -33.47 -3.80
CA LEU A 140 -7.24 -34.05 -3.92
C LEU A 140 -8.00 -33.63 -5.20
N THR A 141 -7.46 -32.73 -6.00
CA THR A 141 -8.13 -32.17 -7.19
C THR A 141 -7.60 -32.83 -8.45
N GLN A 142 -8.43 -33.35 -9.36
CA GLN A 142 -7.93 -33.93 -10.62
C GLN A 142 -7.32 -32.85 -11.55
N VAL A 143 -6.37 -33.26 -12.40
CA VAL A 143 -5.57 -32.36 -13.26
C VAL A 143 -6.43 -31.50 -14.19
N ASP A 144 -7.55 -32.04 -14.65
CA ASP A 144 -8.53 -31.45 -15.56
C ASP A 144 -9.67 -30.69 -14.85
N HIS A 145 -9.66 -30.64 -13.51
CA HIS A 145 -10.72 -29.97 -12.75
C HIS A 145 -10.55 -28.43 -12.82
N PRO A 146 -11.63 -27.67 -13.10
CA PRO A 146 -11.57 -26.23 -13.35
C PRO A 146 -10.97 -25.42 -12.18
N ASP A 147 -11.20 -25.84 -10.94
CA ASP A 147 -10.68 -25.16 -9.75
C ASP A 147 -9.21 -25.45 -9.44
N ARG A 148 -8.56 -26.42 -10.11
CA ARG A 148 -7.17 -26.81 -9.81
C ARG A 148 -6.19 -25.68 -10.08
N ALA A 149 -6.39 -24.95 -11.17
CA ALA A 149 -5.55 -23.82 -11.55
C ALA A 149 -5.55 -22.73 -10.47
N GLY A 150 -6.72 -22.35 -9.96
CA GLY A 150 -6.83 -21.36 -8.88
C GLY A 150 -6.22 -21.85 -7.56
N ARG A 151 -6.28 -23.15 -7.26
CA ARG A 151 -5.63 -23.73 -6.08
C ARG A 151 -4.11 -23.75 -6.20
N LEU A 152 -3.58 -24.11 -7.37
CA LEU A 152 -2.15 -24.03 -7.68
C LEU A 152 -1.62 -22.60 -7.63
N GLN A 153 -2.40 -21.62 -8.11
CA GLN A 153 -2.06 -20.20 -8.01
C GLN A 153 -1.94 -19.76 -6.53
N ASN A 154 -2.92 -20.10 -5.71
CA ASN A 154 -2.89 -19.75 -4.29
C ASN A 154 -1.77 -20.47 -3.54
N LEU A 155 -1.48 -21.72 -3.89
CA LEU A 155 -0.37 -22.49 -3.35
C LEU A 155 0.98 -21.86 -3.72
N ALA A 156 1.16 -21.43 -4.97
CA ALA A 156 2.39 -20.78 -5.42
C ALA A 156 2.63 -19.44 -4.69
N VAL A 157 1.57 -18.65 -4.49
CA VAL A 157 1.63 -17.39 -3.71
C VAL A 157 1.99 -17.67 -2.25
N LEU A 158 1.42 -18.71 -1.64
CA LEU A 158 1.73 -19.09 -0.26
C LEU A 158 3.14 -19.70 -0.11
N GLY A 159 3.60 -20.51 -1.08
CA GLY A 159 4.91 -21.16 -1.03
C GLY A 159 6.04 -20.15 -1.18
N ALA A 160 5.84 -19.11 -1.99
CA ALA A 160 6.74 -17.97 -2.07
C ALA A 160 6.83 -17.18 -0.74
N LEU A 161 5.82 -17.28 0.14
CA LEU A 161 5.85 -16.68 1.47
C LEU A 161 6.56 -17.58 2.50
N GLU A 162 6.52 -18.91 2.40
CA GLU A 162 7.17 -19.86 3.34
C GLU A 162 8.67 -20.06 3.06
N ASP A 163 9.07 -20.09 1.79
CA ASP A 163 10.49 -20.10 1.40
C ASP A 163 11.22 -18.80 1.84
N LEU A 164 10.47 -17.71 2.05
CA LEU A 164 10.96 -16.46 2.63
C LEU A 164 11.34 -16.65 4.11
N ASP A 165 10.59 -17.45 4.86
CA ASP A 165 10.73 -17.63 6.32
C ASP A 165 11.67 -18.78 6.71
N ALA A 166 11.72 -19.87 5.93
CA ALA A 166 12.71 -20.94 6.12
C ALA A 166 14.15 -20.43 5.83
N ALA A 167 14.30 -19.52 4.87
CA ALA A 167 15.53 -18.79 4.64
C ALA A 167 15.83 -17.77 5.76
N LEU A 168 14.81 -17.13 6.35
CA LEU A 168 14.95 -16.27 7.54
C LEU A 168 15.40 -17.04 8.77
N GLN A 169 14.93 -18.28 8.97
CA GLN A 169 15.29 -19.09 10.13
C GLN A 169 16.71 -19.65 10.02
N ALA A 170 17.12 -20.08 8.82
CA ALA A 170 18.49 -20.52 8.54
C ALA A 170 19.51 -19.36 8.61
N ASP A 171 19.12 -18.14 8.20
CA ASP A 171 19.94 -16.94 8.37
C ASP A 171 19.89 -16.36 9.79
N GLN A 172 18.82 -16.56 10.58
CA GLN A 172 18.76 -16.19 12.00
C GLN A 172 19.81 -16.93 12.84
N GLU A 173 20.15 -18.17 12.48
CA GLU A 173 21.22 -18.94 13.12
C GLU A 173 22.62 -18.46 12.67
N ALA A 174 22.77 -18.01 11.41
CA ALA A 174 23.98 -17.36 10.90
C ALA A 174 24.19 -15.93 11.46
N VAL A 175 23.11 -15.26 11.84
CA VAL A 175 23.04 -13.93 12.46
C VAL A 175 23.58 -13.92 13.90
N TYR A 176 23.64 -15.07 14.59
CA TYR A 176 24.18 -15.14 15.95
C TYR A 176 25.71 -14.92 16.04
N LEU A 177 26.43 -14.94 14.92
CA LEU A 177 27.91 -14.93 14.88
C LEU A 177 28.55 -13.62 14.40
N THR A 178 27.82 -12.54 14.14
CA THR A 178 28.44 -11.25 13.76
C THR A 178 27.84 -10.03 14.47
N PRO A 179 28.65 -9.09 15.01
CA PRO A 179 28.16 -8.02 15.88
C PRO A 179 27.41 -6.91 15.15
N VAL A 180 26.36 -6.47 15.84
CA VAL A 180 25.49 -5.29 15.76
C VAL A 180 26.05 -4.08 15.00
N ASP A 181 25.46 -3.78 13.84
CA ASP A 181 25.09 -2.43 13.35
C ASP A 181 24.74 -2.49 11.85
N HIS A 182 23.51 -2.85 11.45
CA HIS A 182 23.07 -2.68 10.05
C HIS A 182 21.54 -2.62 9.88
N LEU A 183 20.97 -1.41 9.88
CA LEU A 183 19.62 -1.13 9.34
C LEU A 183 19.54 -1.28 7.80
N ASP A 184 20.67 -1.40 7.10
CA ASP A 184 20.72 -1.60 5.63
C ASP A 184 20.59 -3.07 5.18
N ARG A 185 20.53 -4.02 6.13
CA ARG A 185 20.42 -5.46 5.82
C ARG A 185 19.01 -5.87 5.41
N ALA A 186 17.99 -5.37 6.10
CA ALA A 186 16.59 -5.69 5.81
C ALA A 186 16.14 -5.24 4.40
N GLY A 187 16.63 -4.09 3.93
CA GLY A 187 16.30 -3.55 2.61
C GLY A 187 16.91 -4.33 1.44
N ARG A 188 18.09 -4.93 1.61
CA ARG A 188 18.69 -5.84 0.61
C ARG A 188 18.08 -7.25 0.70
N TYR A 189 17.74 -7.70 1.90
CA TYR A 189 17.09 -8.98 2.19
C TYR A 189 15.70 -9.07 1.55
N TYR A 190 14.86 -8.04 1.74
CA TYR A 190 13.52 -7.95 1.15
C TYR A 190 13.55 -7.78 -0.38
N ARG A 191 14.61 -7.16 -0.92
CA ARG A 191 14.76 -6.98 -2.38
C ARG A 191 15.23 -8.25 -3.08
N LEU A 192 16.22 -8.97 -2.54
CA LEU A 192 16.81 -10.13 -3.23
C LEU A 192 15.95 -11.39 -3.15
N GLY A 193 15.35 -11.69 -1.99
CA GLY A 193 14.41 -12.82 -1.87
C GLY A 193 13.19 -12.62 -2.78
N SER A 194 12.56 -11.44 -2.65
CA SER A 194 11.38 -11.13 -3.43
C SER A 194 11.65 -10.93 -4.93
N LEU A 195 12.87 -10.61 -5.37
CA LEU A 195 13.18 -10.52 -6.81
C LEU A 195 13.18 -11.89 -7.47
N LYS A 196 13.80 -12.88 -6.84
CA LYS A 196 13.87 -14.25 -7.36
C LYS A 196 12.47 -14.89 -7.42
N ASP A 197 11.65 -14.64 -6.40
CA ASP A 197 10.25 -15.10 -6.37
C ASP A 197 9.40 -14.42 -7.43
N LEU A 198 9.66 -13.13 -7.67
CA LEU A 198 9.00 -12.37 -8.72
C LEU A 198 9.40 -12.84 -10.12
N GLU A 199 10.68 -13.17 -10.34
CA GLU A 199 11.15 -13.79 -11.58
C GLU A 199 10.50 -15.15 -11.81
N ALA A 200 10.45 -16.00 -10.78
CA ALA A 200 9.77 -17.29 -10.84
C ALA A 200 8.26 -17.12 -11.11
N THR A 201 7.62 -16.12 -10.50
CA THR A 201 6.20 -15.81 -10.71
C THR A 201 5.96 -15.35 -12.15
N VAL A 202 6.75 -14.42 -12.67
CA VAL A 202 6.66 -13.98 -14.07
C VAL A 202 6.82 -15.17 -15.01
N GLN A 203 7.80 -16.05 -14.76
CA GLN A 203 7.99 -17.25 -15.57
C GLN A 203 6.77 -18.18 -15.52
N LYS A 204 6.21 -18.43 -14.33
CA LYS A 204 5.04 -19.31 -14.18
C LYS A 204 3.78 -18.73 -14.82
N MET A 205 3.58 -17.42 -14.72
CA MET A 205 2.46 -16.75 -15.39
C MET A 205 2.63 -16.80 -16.91
N GLN A 206 3.85 -16.64 -17.41
CA GLN A 206 4.16 -16.80 -18.83
C GLN A 206 3.90 -18.24 -19.32
N GLU A 207 4.36 -19.25 -18.58
CA GLU A 207 4.05 -20.66 -18.87
C GLU A 207 2.52 -20.90 -18.90
N GLY A 208 1.77 -20.31 -17.97
CA GLY A 208 0.31 -20.37 -17.97
C GLY A 208 -0.34 -19.75 -19.20
N VAL A 209 0.18 -18.60 -19.68
CA VAL A 209 -0.26 -17.98 -20.94
C VAL A 209 0.06 -18.87 -22.15
N ASP A 210 1.26 -19.46 -22.19
CA ASP A 210 1.73 -20.27 -23.32
C ASP A 210 0.96 -21.60 -23.41
N LEU A 211 0.61 -22.20 -22.27
CA LEU A 211 -0.16 -23.44 -22.18
C LEU A 211 -1.66 -23.24 -22.43
N THR A 212 -2.15 -21.99 -22.40
CA THR A 212 -3.57 -21.68 -22.55
C THR A 212 -3.88 -21.18 -23.97
N PRO A 213 -4.61 -21.94 -24.80
CA PRO A 213 -4.88 -21.57 -26.19
C PRO A 213 -5.57 -20.21 -26.36
N VAL A 214 -5.31 -19.54 -27.47
CA VAL A 214 -6.00 -18.31 -27.87
C VAL A 214 -7.50 -18.60 -28.00
N GLY A 215 -8.32 -17.87 -27.24
CA GLY A 215 -9.78 -18.08 -27.15
C GLY A 215 -10.26 -18.89 -25.95
N HIS A 216 -9.36 -19.45 -25.14
CA HIS A 216 -9.75 -20.09 -23.89
C HIS A 216 -10.14 -19.04 -22.83
N ARG A 217 -11.22 -19.30 -22.09
CA ARG A 217 -11.81 -18.35 -21.12
C ARG A 217 -10.82 -17.88 -20.03
N ASP A 218 -9.88 -18.74 -19.65
CA ASP A 218 -8.93 -18.47 -18.57
C ASP A 218 -7.67 -17.72 -19.06
N ARG A 219 -7.46 -17.58 -20.39
CA ARG A 219 -6.28 -16.91 -20.96
C ARG A 219 -6.17 -15.47 -20.48
N ALA A 220 -7.29 -14.75 -20.46
CA ALA A 220 -7.33 -13.37 -19.99
C ALA A 220 -6.99 -13.24 -18.49
N GLY A 221 -7.21 -14.31 -17.69
CA GLY A 221 -6.78 -14.37 -16.30
C GLY A 221 -5.27 -14.50 -16.17
N TRP A 222 -4.66 -15.40 -16.96
CA TRP A 222 -3.21 -15.57 -17.00
C TRP A 222 -2.49 -14.30 -17.44
N LEU A 223 -2.98 -13.65 -18.50
CA LEU A 223 -2.45 -12.37 -18.99
C LEU A 223 -2.54 -11.27 -17.94
N GLN A 224 -3.66 -11.20 -17.21
CA GLN A 224 -3.82 -10.22 -16.13
C GLN A 224 -2.80 -10.43 -15.00
N ASN A 225 -2.58 -11.68 -14.58
CA ASN A 225 -1.61 -11.98 -13.53
C ASN A 225 -0.16 -11.75 -13.99
N LEU A 226 0.13 -12.06 -15.25
CA LEU A 226 1.41 -11.76 -15.88
C LEU A 226 1.67 -10.25 -15.89
N ALA A 227 0.68 -9.45 -16.30
CA ALA A 227 0.78 -7.99 -16.33
C ALA A 227 1.06 -7.40 -14.94
N VAL A 228 0.36 -7.86 -13.89
CA VAL A 228 0.61 -7.44 -12.50
C VAL A 228 2.04 -7.78 -12.07
N SER A 229 2.49 -9.01 -12.33
CA SER A 229 3.83 -9.47 -11.94
C SER A 229 4.94 -8.68 -12.66
N LEU A 230 4.73 -8.37 -13.95
CA LEU A 230 5.66 -7.56 -14.73
C LEU A 230 5.71 -6.10 -14.25
N LYS A 231 4.57 -5.51 -13.85
CA LYS A 231 4.54 -4.17 -13.23
C LYS A 231 5.27 -4.14 -11.91
N ASP A 232 5.06 -5.14 -11.06
CA ASP A 232 5.79 -5.26 -9.79
C ASP A 232 7.30 -5.36 -10.04
N ARG A 233 7.72 -6.09 -11.09
CA ARG A 233 9.13 -6.20 -11.46
C ARG A 233 9.68 -4.88 -11.98
N TYR A 234 8.91 -4.19 -12.81
CA TYR A 234 9.21 -2.85 -13.26
C TYR A 234 9.35 -1.84 -12.10
N HIS A 235 8.46 -1.84 -11.10
CA HIS A 235 8.57 -0.92 -9.95
C HIS A 235 9.83 -1.17 -9.13
N ARG A 236 10.34 -2.41 -9.11
CA ARG A 236 11.54 -2.80 -8.35
C ARG A 236 12.84 -2.59 -9.11
N LEU A 237 12.85 -2.92 -10.40
CA LEU A 237 14.06 -2.93 -11.24
C LEU A 237 14.14 -1.75 -12.21
N GLY A 238 13.00 -1.15 -12.53
CA GLY A 238 12.91 -0.02 -13.44
C GLY A 238 13.10 -0.35 -14.92
N ALA A 239 13.06 -1.62 -15.32
CA ALA A 239 13.23 -2.09 -16.69
C ALA A 239 12.00 -1.77 -17.54
N LEU A 240 12.16 -0.95 -18.58
CA LEU A 240 11.04 -0.50 -19.42
C LEU A 240 10.43 -1.65 -20.23
N GLU A 241 11.22 -2.66 -20.56
CA GLU A 241 10.78 -3.86 -21.28
C GLU A 241 9.69 -4.61 -20.49
N ASP A 242 9.77 -4.62 -19.16
CA ASP A 242 8.77 -5.23 -18.30
C ASP A 242 7.46 -4.46 -18.34
N LEU A 243 7.53 -3.13 -18.35
CA LEU A 243 6.36 -2.27 -18.45
C LEU A 243 5.69 -2.39 -19.82
N ASP A 244 6.46 -2.46 -20.89
CA ASP A 244 5.97 -2.70 -22.25
C ASP A 244 5.29 -4.08 -22.37
N ALA A 245 5.90 -5.13 -21.80
CA ALA A 245 5.30 -6.46 -21.77
C ALA A 245 4.03 -6.51 -20.92
N ALA A 246 4.00 -5.80 -19.79
CA ALA A 246 2.80 -5.67 -18.96
C ALA A 246 1.66 -4.98 -19.72
N LEU A 247 1.95 -3.90 -20.45
CA LEU A 247 0.98 -3.20 -21.29
C LEU A 247 0.39 -4.11 -22.37
N GLN A 248 1.22 -4.91 -23.04
CA GLN A 248 0.74 -5.87 -24.05
C GLN A 248 -0.18 -6.92 -23.42
N ALA A 249 0.19 -7.46 -22.25
CA ALA A 249 -0.61 -8.45 -21.54
C ALA A 249 -1.94 -7.86 -21.02
N ASP A 250 -1.92 -6.66 -20.43
CA ASP A 250 -3.13 -5.94 -19.99
C ASP A 250 -4.05 -5.63 -21.20
N GLN A 251 -3.51 -5.21 -22.35
CA GLN A 251 -4.27 -4.95 -23.57
C GLN A 251 -4.94 -6.22 -24.12
N GLU A 252 -4.19 -7.33 -24.22
CA GLU A 252 -4.76 -8.61 -24.66
C GLU A 252 -5.82 -9.12 -23.67
N ALA A 253 -5.58 -8.98 -22.36
CA ALA A 253 -6.56 -9.34 -21.34
C ALA A 253 -7.86 -8.54 -21.49
N VAL A 254 -7.78 -7.21 -21.67
CA VAL A 254 -8.95 -6.36 -21.92
C VAL A 254 -9.65 -6.77 -23.22
N TYR A 255 -8.92 -7.03 -24.30
CA TYR A 255 -9.49 -7.45 -25.59
C TYR A 255 -10.26 -8.77 -25.49
N LEU A 256 -9.73 -9.75 -24.76
CA LEU A 256 -10.35 -11.06 -24.55
C LEU A 256 -11.53 -11.03 -23.56
N THR A 257 -11.78 -9.90 -22.89
CA THR A 257 -12.86 -9.76 -21.91
C THR A 257 -14.10 -9.18 -22.57
N PRO A 258 -15.27 -9.84 -22.51
CA PRO A 258 -16.52 -9.26 -23.00
C PRO A 258 -16.82 -7.90 -22.34
N VAL A 259 -17.45 -7.00 -23.08
CA VAL A 259 -17.73 -5.61 -22.63
C VAL A 259 -18.59 -5.57 -21.37
N ASP A 260 -19.51 -6.51 -21.24
CA ASP A 260 -20.45 -6.68 -20.14
C ASP A 260 -19.91 -7.52 -18.98
N HIS A 261 -18.67 -8.01 -19.07
CA HIS A 261 -18.11 -8.88 -18.05
C HIS A 261 -17.68 -8.09 -16.79
N PRO A 262 -18.07 -8.52 -15.57
CA PRO A 262 -17.81 -7.77 -14.33
C PRO A 262 -16.35 -7.40 -14.07
N VAL A 263 -15.40 -8.29 -14.44
CA VAL A 263 -13.96 -8.05 -14.22
C VAL A 263 -13.33 -7.07 -15.22
N ARG A 264 -14.05 -6.65 -16.28
CA ARG A 264 -13.49 -5.77 -17.32
C ARG A 264 -13.02 -4.43 -16.75
N ALA A 265 -13.78 -3.85 -15.82
CA ALA A 265 -13.42 -2.61 -15.15
C ALA A 265 -12.05 -2.71 -14.45
N GLY A 266 -11.80 -3.80 -13.71
CA GLY A 266 -10.51 -4.04 -13.06
C GLY A 266 -9.35 -4.19 -14.06
N ARG A 267 -9.58 -4.85 -15.20
CA ARG A 267 -8.56 -4.98 -16.26
C ARG A 267 -8.24 -3.65 -16.94
N LEU A 268 -9.26 -2.83 -17.20
CA LEU A 268 -9.10 -1.47 -17.72
C LEU A 268 -8.32 -0.59 -16.74
N GLN A 269 -8.60 -0.70 -15.44
CA GLN A 269 -7.84 0.02 -14.42
C GLN A 269 -6.38 -0.45 -14.36
N SER A 270 -6.13 -1.75 -14.44
CA SER A 270 -4.78 -2.32 -14.50
C SER A 270 -3.98 -1.74 -15.67
N LEU A 271 -4.60 -1.73 -16.87
CA LEU A 271 -4.03 -1.14 -18.08
C LEU A 271 -3.74 0.36 -17.90
N ALA A 272 -4.67 1.09 -17.30
CA ALA A 272 -4.52 2.52 -17.09
C ALA A 272 -3.35 2.85 -16.14
N VAL A 273 -3.15 2.08 -15.06
CA VAL A 273 -1.99 2.25 -14.17
C VAL A 273 -0.68 2.05 -14.94
N ALA A 274 -0.59 1.02 -15.77
CA ALA A 274 0.59 0.74 -16.58
C ALA A 274 0.93 1.89 -17.55
N LEU A 275 -0.10 2.49 -18.16
CA LEU A 275 0.04 3.65 -19.04
C LEU A 275 0.51 4.89 -18.26
N GLY A 276 -0.03 5.11 -17.06
CA GLY A 276 0.40 6.21 -16.17
C GLY A 276 1.86 6.06 -15.74
N ASP A 277 2.28 4.85 -15.38
CA ASP A 277 3.67 4.55 -15.04
C ASP A 277 4.61 4.83 -16.21
N ARG A 278 4.20 4.45 -17.43
CA ARG A 278 4.97 4.70 -18.65
C ARG A 278 5.08 6.19 -18.94
N TYR A 279 3.98 6.92 -18.78
CA TYR A 279 3.97 8.37 -18.86
C TYR A 279 4.94 9.01 -17.86
N HIS A 280 4.96 8.58 -16.61
CA HIS A 280 5.89 9.14 -15.61
C HIS A 280 7.37 8.90 -15.96
N ARG A 281 7.68 7.84 -16.73
CA ARG A 281 9.05 7.56 -17.18
C ARG A 281 9.45 8.24 -18.46
N LEU A 282 8.56 8.27 -19.45
CA LEU A 282 8.88 8.70 -20.81
C LEU A 282 8.35 10.10 -21.11
N GLY A 283 7.34 10.55 -20.37
CA GLY A 283 6.71 11.86 -20.52
C GLY A 283 5.79 11.98 -21.74
N ALA A 284 5.44 10.87 -22.40
CA ALA A 284 4.59 10.83 -23.60
C ALA A 284 3.14 11.17 -23.26
N LEU A 285 2.61 12.26 -23.83
CA LEU A 285 1.28 12.75 -23.48
C LEU A 285 0.17 11.78 -23.91
N GLU A 286 0.41 11.01 -24.97
CA GLU A 286 -0.50 9.98 -25.48
C GLU A 286 -0.77 8.89 -24.43
N ASP A 287 0.24 8.51 -23.64
CA ASP A 287 0.10 7.53 -22.57
C ASP A 287 -0.77 8.08 -21.43
N LEU A 288 -0.62 9.37 -21.09
CA LEU A 288 -1.46 10.01 -20.07
C LEU A 288 -2.91 10.18 -20.56
N GLU A 289 -3.11 10.48 -21.85
CA GLU A 289 -4.44 10.59 -22.44
C GLU A 289 -5.15 9.24 -22.38
N ALA A 290 -4.44 8.18 -22.79
CA ALA A 290 -4.94 6.82 -22.71
C ALA A 290 -5.22 6.39 -21.26
N THR A 291 -4.40 6.84 -20.29
CA THR A 291 -4.65 6.60 -18.86
C THR A 291 -5.99 7.17 -18.41
N VAL A 292 -6.24 8.45 -18.70
CA VAL A 292 -7.50 9.13 -18.34
C VAL A 292 -8.69 8.46 -19.01
N GLN A 293 -8.59 8.13 -20.30
CA GLN A 293 -9.65 7.44 -21.04
C GLN A 293 -9.98 6.07 -20.42
N ARG A 294 -8.97 5.22 -20.17
CA ARG A 294 -9.19 3.87 -19.63
C ARG A 294 -9.70 3.88 -18.18
N MET A 295 -9.25 4.83 -17.35
CA MET A 295 -9.81 5.03 -16.01
C MET A 295 -11.28 5.45 -16.05
N GLN A 296 -11.65 6.35 -16.97
CA GLN A 296 -13.03 6.78 -17.14
C GLN A 296 -13.91 5.62 -17.62
N GLU A 297 -13.46 4.86 -18.62
CA GLU A 297 -14.15 3.64 -19.07
C GLU A 297 -14.35 2.63 -17.93
N ALA A 298 -13.33 2.43 -17.08
CA ALA A 298 -13.45 1.56 -15.92
C ALA A 298 -14.54 2.07 -14.96
N LEU A 299 -14.53 3.36 -14.62
CA LEU A 299 -15.51 3.97 -13.71
C LEU A 299 -16.95 3.95 -14.24
N ASP A 300 -17.12 4.07 -15.56
CA ASP A 300 -18.44 4.01 -16.21
C ASP A 300 -19.02 2.59 -16.15
N LEU A 301 -18.17 1.56 -16.18
CA LEU A 301 -18.56 0.16 -15.99
C LEU A 301 -18.76 -0.23 -14.52
N THR A 302 -18.46 0.66 -13.58
CA THR A 302 -18.43 0.37 -12.15
C THR A 302 -19.67 0.91 -11.45
N PRO A 303 -20.48 0.06 -10.80
CA PRO A 303 -21.60 0.50 -9.97
C PRO A 303 -21.16 1.52 -8.90
N ALA A 304 -22.04 2.45 -8.55
CA ALA A 304 -21.74 3.53 -7.61
C ALA A 304 -21.37 3.04 -6.19
N ASP A 305 -21.86 1.86 -5.81
CA ASP A 305 -21.67 1.18 -4.54
C ASP A 305 -20.51 0.17 -4.54
N HIS A 306 -19.77 0.04 -5.65
CA HIS A 306 -18.66 -0.90 -5.74
C HIS A 306 -17.53 -0.52 -4.77
N PRO A 307 -16.98 -1.47 -3.98
CA PRO A 307 -15.99 -1.19 -2.94
C PRO A 307 -14.71 -0.52 -3.47
N ASP A 308 -14.27 -0.90 -4.67
CA ASP A 308 -13.04 -0.36 -5.26
C ASP A 308 -13.26 0.99 -5.99
N ARG A 309 -14.51 1.44 -6.16
CA ARG A 309 -14.84 2.65 -6.92
C ARG A 309 -14.10 3.87 -6.37
N ALA A 310 -14.03 3.99 -5.05
CA ALA A 310 -13.35 5.10 -4.40
C ALA A 310 -11.83 5.11 -4.66
N GLY A 311 -11.21 3.93 -4.82
CA GLY A 311 -9.81 3.82 -5.27
C GLY A 311 -9.63 4.21 -6.73
N TRP A 312 -10.56 3.80 -7.59
CA TRP A 312 -10.53 4.14 -9.03
C TRP A 312 -10.73 5.64 -9.29
N LEU A 313 -11.63 6.27 -8.54
CA LEU A 313 -11.82 7.73 -8.55
C LEU A 313 -10.55 8.47 -8.13
N GLN A 314 -9.86 7.98 -7.09
CA GLN A 314 -8.60 8.56 -6.65
C GLN A 314 -7.52 8.48 -7.75
N ASN A 315 -7.40 7.34 -8.43
CA ASN A 315 -6.41 7.17 -9.50
C ASN A 315 -6.71 8.03 -10.74
N LEU A 316 -7.98 8.13 -11.13
CA LEU A 316 -8.41 9.06 -12.17
C LEU A 316 -8.06 10.50 -11.78
N ALA A 317 -8.33 10.87 -10.53
CA ALA A 317 -8.06 12.22 -10.07
C ALA A 317 -6.57 12.56 -10.09
N VAL A 318 -5.67 11.63 -9.74
CA VAL A 318 -4.22 11.81 -9.87
C VAL A 318 -3.84 12.03 -11.33
N SER A 319 -4.36 11.22 -12.24
CA SER A 319 -4.09 11.35 -13.69
C SER A 319 -4.56 12.71 -14.24
N LEU A 320 -5.70 13.22 -13.76
CA LEU A 320 -6.20 14.56 -14.09
C LEU A 320 -5.31 15.67 -13.49
N THR A 321 -4.76 15.47 -12.29
CA THR A 321 -3.76 16.40 -11.73
C THR A 321 -2.49 16.44 -12.60
N ASP A 322 -2.00 15.29 -13.06
CA ASP A 322 -0.85 15.23 -13.97
C ASP A 322 -1.13 15.90 -15.30
N TRP A 323 -2.33 15.67 -15.85
CA TRP A 323 -2.78 16.29 -17.11
C TRP A 323 -2.84 17.80 -16.97
N TYR A 324 -3.39 18.28 -15.85
CA TYR A 324 -3.36 19.69 -15.48
C TYR A 324 -1.94 20.25 -15.39
N HIS A 325 -1.01 19.58 -14.74
CA HIS A 325 0.37 20.08 -14.62
C HIS A 325 1.06 20.20 -15.99
N ARG A 326 0.68 19.39 -16.97
CA ARG A 326 1.27 19.43 -18.32
C ARG A 326 0.65 20.46 -19.24
N LEU A 327 -0.67 20.59 -19.23
CA LEU A 327 -1.39 21.45 -20.20
C LEU A 327 -1.91 22.75 -19.58
N GLY A 328 -2.08 22.77 -18.26
CA GLY A 328 -2.43 23.98 -17.49
C GLY A 328 -3.91 24.38 -17.53
N ALA A 329 -4.79 23.56 -18.09
CA ALA A 329 -6.23 23.83 -18.19
C ALA A 329 -6.93 23.67 -16.84
N LEU A 330 -7.56 24.74 -16.35
CA LEU A 330 -8.14 24.78 -15.00
C LEU A 330 -9.28 23.79 -14.82
N GLU A 331 -9.99 23.49 -15.90
CA GLU A 331 -11.09 22.52 -15.95
C GLU A 331 -10.63 21.12 -15.50
N ASP A 332 -9.39 20.74 -15.83
CA ASP A 332 -8.83 19.44 -15.45
C ASP A 332 -8.48 19.38 -13.95
N LEU A 333 -8.03 20.51 -13.37
CA LEU A 333 -7.81 20.61 -11.92
C LEU A 333 -9.14 20.57 -11.16
N GLU A 334 -10.17 21.25 -11.65
CA GLU A 334 -11.51 21.21 -11.07
C GLU A 334 -12.12 19.81 -11.15
N ALA A 335 -11.96 19.12 -12.29
CA ALA A 335 -12.35 17.73 -12.43
C ALA A 335 -11.60 16.82 -11.45
N SER A 336 -10.28 17.00 -11.30
CA SER A 336 -9.48 16.27 -10.32
C SER A 336 -9.99 16.46 -8.88
N LEU A 337 -10.24 17.71 -8.48
CA LEU A 337 -10.77 18.05 -7.15
C LEU A 337 -12.13 17.38 -6.91
N GLN A 338 -13.03 17.42 -7.90
CA GLN A 338 -14.34 16.77 -7.82
C GLN A 338 -14.20 15.26 -7.60
N LYS A 339 -13.30 14.60 -8.35
CA LYS A 339 -13.06 13.15 -8.22
C LYS A 339 -12.41 12.76 -6.89
N LYS A 340 -11.50 13.57 -6.36
CA LYS A 340 -10.95 13.37 -5.00
C LYS A 340 -12.01 13.51 -3.93
N GLN A 341 -12.91 14.48 -4.06
CA GLN A 341 -14.02 14.65 -3.13
C GLN A 341 -14.99 13.46 -3.19
N GLU A 342 -15.39 13.02 -4.39
CA GLU A 342 -16.23 11.82 -4.58
C GLU A 342 -15.58 10.58 -3.94
N ALA A 343 -14.26 10.40 -4.13
CA ALA A 343 -13.53 9.31 -3.49
C ALA A 343 -13.61 9.37 -1.96
N ILE A 344 -13.41 10.55 -1.36
CA ILE A 344 -13.47 10.75 0.10
C ILE A 344 -14.88 10.52 0.64
N ASP A 345 -15.91 10.95 -0.08
CA ASP A 345 -17.31 10.79 0.30
C ASP A 345 -17.72 9.30 0.32
N LEU A 346 -17.17 8.50 -0.61
CA LEU A 346 -17.35 7.05 -0.65
C LEU A 346 -16.47 6.28 0.34
N THR A 347 -15.53 6.94 1.02
CA THR A 347 -14.60 6.29 1.95
C THR A 347 -15.15 6.33 3.38
N PRO A 348 -15.34 5.21 4.09
CA PRO A 348 -15.67 5.22 5.51
C PRO A 348 -14.64 6.00 6.35
N VAL A 349 -15.07 6.63 7.44
CA VAL A 349 -14.21 7.49 8.29
C VAL A 349 -13.02 6.74 8.88
N ASP A 350 -13.21 5.46 9.16
CA ASP A 350 -12.25 4.52 9.75
C ASP A 350 -11.43 3.74 8.70
N HIS A 351 -11.64 3.99 7.41
CA HIS A 351 -10.91 3.29 6.36
C HIS A 351 -9.42 3.72 6.32
N PRO A 352 -8.46 2.79 6.21
CA PRO A 352 -7.03 3.10 6.23
C PRO A 352 -6.62 4.11 5.15
N ASP A 353 -7.15 3.98 3.94
CA ASP A 353 -6.81 4.87 2.82
C ASP A 353 -7.41 6.27 2.90
N ARG A 354 -8.39 6.52 3.79
CA ARG A 354 -9.05 7.84 3.89
C ARG A 354 -8.05 8.94 4.10
N ALA A 355 -7.08 8.68 4.96
CA ALA A 355 -6.05 9.61 5.33
C ALA A 355 -5.16 9.96 4.12
N GLY A 356 -4.86 9.01 3.22
CA GLY A 356 -4.11 9.27 1.98
C GLY A 356 -4.92 10.06 0.95
N ARG A 357 -6.23 9.77 0.83
CA ARG A 357 -7.15 10.50 -0.08
C ARG A 357 -7.30 11.97 0.33
N LEU A 358 -7.44 12.24 1.64
CA LEU A 358 -7.43 13.59 2.20
C LEU A 358 -6.14 14.35 1.89
N GLN A 359 -4.99 13.68 2.01
CA GLN A 359 -3.70 14.27 1.66
C GLN A 359 -3.63 14.64 0.18
N GLY A 360 -4.11 13.76 -0.71
CA GLY A 360 -4.17 14.04 -2.15
C GLY A 360 -5.09 15.22 -2.52
N LEU A 361 -6.20 15.39 -1.78
CA LEU A 361 -7.10 16.54 -1.94
C LEU A 361 -6.44 17.84 -1.45
N ALA A 362 -5.74 17.79 -0.32
CA ALA A 362 -5.04 18.93 0.24
C ALA A 362 -3.99 19.51 -0.73
N VAL A 363 -3.22 18.63 -1.40
CA VAL A 363 -2.24 19.04 -2.41
C VAL A 363 -2.90 19.77 -3.59
N SER A 364 -4.03 19.26 -4.12
CA SER A 364 -4.70 19.93 -5.24
C SER A 364 -5.34 21.26 -4.86
N PHE A 365 -5.84 21.42 -3.64
CA PHE A 365 -6.31 22.73 -3.17
C PHE A 365 -5.16 23.73 -3.07
N ARG A 366 -3.97 23.29 -2.65
CA ARG A 366 -2.77 24.13 -2.70
C ARG A 366 -2.41 24.52 -4.13
N ASP A 367 -2.44 23.59 -5.08
CA ASP A 367 -2.17 23.91 -6.50
C ASP A 367 -3.16 24.93 -7.05
N GLN A 368 -4.45 24.78 -6.72
CA GLN A 368 -5.49 25.73 -7.09
C GLN A 368 -5.25 27.10 -6.46
N TYR A 369 -4.87 27.15 -5.18
CA TYR A 369 -4.50 28.38 -4.49
C TYR A 369 -3.33 29.10 -5.19
N HIS A 370 -2.25 28.40 -5.54
CA HIS A 370 -1.11 29.03 -6.23
C HIS A 370 -1.47 29.59 -7.61
N ARG A 371 -2.53 29.07 -8.23
CA ARG A 371 -2.91 29.42 -9.60
C ARG A 371 -4.01 30.47 -9.67
N LEU A 372 -4.98 30.42 -8.76
CA LEU A 372 -6.13 31.33 -8.74
C LEU A 372 -6.04 32.37 -7.62
N GLY A 373 -5.28 32.09 -6.55
CA GLY A 373 -5.11 32.96 -5.39
C GLY A 373 -6.25 33.05 -4.35
N PRO A 374 -7.39 32.33 -4.41
CA PRO A 374 -8.43 32.51 -3.41
C PRO A 374 -8.00 31.85 -2.09
N LEU A 375 -8.11 32.60 -0.98
CA LEU A 375 -7.68 32.16 0.34
C LEU A 375 -8.41 30.91 0.85
N LYS A 376 -9.66 30.71 0.40
CA LYS A 376 -10.46 29.53 0.75
C LYS A 376 -9.76 28.21 0.38
N ASP A 377 -8.98 28.18 -0.70
CA ASP A 377 -8.32 26.96 -1.17
C ASP A 377 -7.08 26.67 -0.32
N LEU A 378 -6.37 27.71 0.15
CA LEU A 378 -5.28 27.56 1.12
C LEU A 378 -5.80 27.10 2.50
N GLU A 379 -6.94 27.62 2.95
CA GLU A 379 -7.60 27.17 4.18
C GLU A 379 -8.05 25.71 4.05
N ALA A 380 -8.62 25.33 2.90
CA ALA A 380 -9.02 23.96 2.60
C ALA A 380 -7.83 23.00 2.55
N SER A 381 -6.69 23.39 1.97
CA SER A 381 -5.48 22.55 1.94
C SER A 381 -4.95 22.28 3.35
N LEU A 382 -4.86 23.30 4.20
CA LEU A 382 -4.46 23.16 5.60
C LEU A 382 -5.42 22.26 6.37
N GLN A 383 -6.73 22.50 6.25
CA GLN A 383 -7.74 21.69 6.93
C GLN A 383 -7.64 20.22 6.55
N LYS A 384 -7.55 19.91 5.24
CA LYS A 384 -7.50 18.52 4.76
C LYS A 384 -6.20 17.82 5.11
N SER A 385 -5.08 18.53 5.13
CA SER A 385 -3.79 17.98 5.57
C SER A 385 -3.78 17.71 7.07
N GLN A 386 -4.42 18.55 7.88
CA GLN A 386 -4.57 18.33 9.32
C GLN A 386 -5.45 17.11 9.60
N GLU A 387 -6.61 17.01 8.94
CA GLU A 387 -7.48 15.83 9.02
C GLU A 387 -6.71 14.55 8.63
N ALA A 388 -5.91 14.61 7.56
CA ALA A 388 -5.07 13.49 7.14
C ALA A 388 -4.04 13.11 8.22
N PHE A 389 -3.36 14.10 8.81
CA PHE A 389 -2.38 13.86 9.87
C PHE A 389 -3.00 13.26 11.13
N ASP A 390 -4.14 13.78 11.57
CA ASP A 390 -4.85 13.31 12.78
C ASP A 390 -5.35 11.87 12.64
N LEU A 391 -5.74 11.45 11.44
CA LEU A 391 -6.11 10.06 11.12
C LEU A 391 -4.90 9.12 11.00
N THR A 392 -3.69 9.66 10.89
CA THR A 392 -2.48 8.85 10.75
C THR A 392 -2.00 8.42 12.11
N ARG A 393 -1.72 7.13 12.28
CA ARG A 393 -1.12 6.61 13.52
C ARG A 393 0.33 7.08 13.69
N VAL A 394 0.84 7.06 14.91
CA VAL A 394 2.21 7.52 15.23
C VAL A 394 3.27 6.63 14.57
N ASP A 395 2.97 5.33 14.42
CA ASP A 395 3.82 4.29 13.85
C ASP A 395 3.74 4.18 12.31
N HIS A 396 2.90 4.98 11.65
CA HIS A 396 2.66 4.84 10.21
C HIS A 396 3.80 5.47 9.38
N PRO A 397 4.30 4.79 8.32
CA PRO A 397 5.42 5.29 7.51
C PRO A 397 5.17 6.66 6.87
N ASP A 398 3.93 6.91 6.41
CA ASP A 398 3.58 8.19 5.78
C ASP A 398 3.44 9.37 6.76
N ARG A 399 3.51 9.15 8.08
CA ARG A 399 3.30 10.22 9.07
C ARG A 399 4.27 11.39 8.85
N ALA A 400 5.52 11.08 8.57
CA ALA A 400 6.54 12.09 8.34
C ALA A 400 6.29 12.91 7.06
N GLY A 401 5.83 12.26 5.98
CA GLY A 401 5.49 12.96 4.73
C GLY A 401 4.28 13.88 4.90
N ARG A 402 3.34 13.52 5.78
CA ARG A 402 2.18 14.38 6.12
C ARG A 402 2.59 15.59 6.95
N LEU A 403 3.51 15.42 7.91
CA LEU A 403 4.11 16.55 8.65
C LEU A 403 4.85 17.51 7.71
N GLN A 404 5.60 16.97 6.75
CA GLN A 404 6.28 17.77 5.74
C GLN A 404 5.28 18.56 4.88
N SER A 405 4.17 17.93 4.48
CA SER A 405 3.11 18.61 3.71
C SER A 405 2.44 19.73 4.51
N LEU A 406 2.11 19.47 5.79
CA LEU A 406 1.61 20.49 6.71
C LEU A 406 2.58 21.67 6.84
N ALA A 407 3.87 21.40 7.01
CA ALA A 407 4.89 22.43 7.10
C ALA A 407 4.91 23.32 5.85
N VAL A 408 4.84 22.71 4.66
CA VAL A 408 4.76 23.41 3.38
C VAL A 408 3.49 24.28 3.27
N PHE A 409 2.35 23.79 3.75
CA PHE A 409 1.08 24.54 3.66
C PHE A 409 1.06 25.72 4.65
N PHE A 410 1.62 25.53 5.85
CA PHE A 410 1.83 26.64 6.79
C PHE A 410 2.84 27.66 6.26
N THR A 411 3.88 27.21 5.54
CA THR A 411 4.80 28.11 4.82
C THR A 411 4.06 28.96 3.78
N ASP A 412 3.18 28.39 2.97
CA ASP A 412 2.39 29.17 2.00
C ASP A 412 1.48 30.22 2.69
N GLN A 413 0.88 29.85 3.82
CA GLN A 413 0.10 30.77 4.65
C GLN A 413 0.96 31.89 5.21
N TYR A 414 2.13 31.56 5.74
CA TYR A 414 3.09 32.54 6.23
C TYR A 414 3.49 33.52 5.11
N LEU A 415 3.89 33.02 3.94
CA LEU A 415 4.32 33.87 2.82
C LEU A 415 3.22 34.83 2.36
N LYS A 416 1.96 34.41 2.45
CA LYS A 416 0.80 35.23 2.08
C LYS A 416 0.49 36.34 3.09
N PHE A 417 0.48 36.01 4.38
CA PHE A 417 0.02 36.94 5.42
C PHE A 417 1.16 37.67 6.14
N GLN A 418 2.40 37.18 6.03
CA GLN A 418 3.60 37.70 6.68
C GLN A 418 3.43 37.86 8.20
N ARG A 419 2.67 36.95 8.82
CA ARG A 419 2.42 36.94 10.26
C ARG A 419 3.42 35.99 10.93
N PRO A 420 4.20 36.44 11.94
CA PRO A 420 5.16 35.59 12.64
C PRO A 420 4.48 34.48 13.47
N GLU A 421 3.18 34.61 13.72
CA GLU A 421 2.33 33.61 14.35
C GLU A 421 2.34 32.31 13.51
N GLY A 422 2.86 31.22 14.07
CA GLY A 422 2.94 29.92 13.40
C GLY A 422 4.32 29.53 12.86
N LEU A 423 5.34 30.39 12.97
CA LEU A 423 6.72 30.03 12.63
C LEU A 423 7.24 28.85 13.47
N ASP A 424 6.91 28.83 14.77
CA ASP A 424 7.23 27.71 15.66
C ASP A 424 6.56 26.40 15.22
N LEU A 425 5.32 26.48 14.70
CA LEU A 425 4.59 25.33 14.18
C LEU A 425 5.23 24.79 12.90
N ILE A 426 5.69 25.67 12.01
CA ILE A 426 6.41 25.27 10.79
C ILE A 426 7.73 24.58 11.16
N HIS A 427 8.50 25.19 12.07
CA HIS A 427 9.72 24.59 12.60
C HIS A 427 9.43 23.21 13.21
N GLN A 428 8.42 23.11 14.06
CA GLN A 428 8.06 21.87 14.72
C GLN A 428 7.66 20.78 13.72
N CYS A 429 6.84 21.10 12.70
CA CYS A 429 6.43 20.14 11.68
C CYS A 429 7.63 19.61 10.88
N TYR A 430 8.56 20.47 10.47
CA TYR A 430 9.78 20.05 9.78
C TYR A 430 10.71 19.24 10.69
N SER A 431 10.92 19.67 11.93
CA SER A 431 11.76 18.97 12.92
C SER A 431 11.20 17.59 13.27
N ASP A 432 9.90 17.48 13.51
CA ASP A 432 9.25 16.21 13.85
C ASP A 432 9.14 15.28 12.64
N SER A 433 8.96 15.82 11.42
CA SER A 433 9.06 15.06 10.18
C SER A 433 10.44 14.40 10.05
N PHE A 434 11.50 15.19 10.23
CA PHE A 434 12.88 14.69 10.23
C PHE A 434 13.11 13.61 11.29
N LYS A 435 12.71 13.85 12.55
CA LYS A 435 12.87 12.87 13.65
C LYS A 435 12.12 11.57 13.37
N THR A 436 10.95 11.65 12.75
CA THR A 436 10.15 10.47 12.38
C THR A 436 10.84 9.66 11.27
N GLN A 437 11.45 10.33 10.29
CA GLN A 437 12.14 9.70 9.14
C GLN A 437 13.56 9.20 9.43
N ALA A 438 14.27 9.84 10.36
CA ALA A 438 15.68 9.58 10.68
C ALA A 438 15.95 8.14 11.14
N SER A 439 14.90 7.36 11.43
CA SER A 439 14.99 5.95 11.83
C SER A 439 14.99 4.95 10.66
N SER A 440 14.68 5.36 9.42
CA SER A 440 14.33 4.40 8.36
C SER A 440 14.90 4.67 6.95
N TYR A 441 15.14 5.93 6.54
CA TYR A 441 15.63 6.25 5.18
C TYR A 441 16.55 7.50 5.12
N PRO A 442 17.87 7.34 4.86
CA PRO A 442 18.83 8.46 4.95
C PRO A 442 18.59 9.59 3.93
N GLU A 443 18.18 9.26 2.69
CA GLU A 443 18.04 10.27 1.64
C GLU A 443 16.75 11.11 1.74
N PRO A 444 15.56 10.52 1.96
CA PRO A 444 14.37 11.30 2.29
C PRO A 444 14.58 12.18 3.53
N SER A 445 15.22 11.65 4.58
CA SER A 445 15.56 12.40 5.79
C SER A 445 16.50 13.58 5.50
N TRP A 446 17.50 13.35 4.65
CA TRP A 446 18.40 14.41 4.18
C TRP A 446 17.63 15.52 3.47
N ARG A 447 16.76 15.16 2.51
CA ARG A 447 15.94 16.13 1.78
C ARG A 447 15.00 16.90 2.69
N ALA A 448 14.37 16.24 3.67
CA ALA A 448 13.53 16.87 4.67
C ALA A 448 14.32 17.87 5.53
N ALA A 449 15.52 17.51 5.96
CA ALA A 449 16.41 18.41 6.70
C ALA A 449 16.85 19.63 5.85
N LEU A 450 17.06 19.46 4.55
CA LEU A 450 17.35 20.59 3.66
C LEU A 450 16.16 21.55 3.51
N GLN A 451 14.94 21.02 3.39
CA GLN A 451 13.73 21.86 3.34
C GLN A 451 13.51 22.62 4.66
N TRP A 452 13.74 21.94 5.78
CA TRP A 452 13.75 22.57 7.10
C TRP A 452 14.77 23.72 7.17
N ALA A 453 15.99 23.49 6.68
CA ALA A 453 17.07 24.47 6.69
C ALA A 453 16.77 25.68 5.79
N SER A 454 16.27 25.45 4.57
CA SER A 454 15.94 26.52 3.63
C SER A 454 14.86 27.45 4.16
N PHE A 455 13.87 26.91 4.89
CA PHE A 455 12.81 27.73 5.48
C PHE A 455 13.29 28.44 6.77
N SER A 456 14.02 27.72 7.62
CA SER A 456 14.55 28.28 8.88
C SER A 456 15.51 29.45 8.62
N TRP A 457 16.21 29.47 7.49
CA TRP A 457 17.07 30.59 7.09
C TRP A 457 16.36 31.95 7.10
N GLU A 458 15.11 31.99 6.66
CA GLU A 458 14.38 33.24 6.50
C GLU A 458 13.97 33.87 7.84
N PHE A 459 13.91 33.09 8.93
CA PHE A 459 13.28 33.53 10.19
C PHE A 459 14.04 33.18 11.47
N ASN A 460 14.71 32.02 11.54
CA ASN A 460 15.55 31.63 12.67
C ASN A 460 16.86 30.96 12.20
N ARG A 461 17.93 31.76 12.17
CA ARG A 461 19.24 31.32 11.71
C ARG A 461 19.87 30.23 12.60
N ILE A 462 19.50 30.13 13.89
CA ILE A 462 19.99 29.08 14.79
C ILE A 462 19.36 27.73 14.41
N ASP A 463 18.07 27.71 14.13
CA ASP A 463 17.36 26.50 13.68
C ASP A 463 17.85 26.06 12.29
N CYS A 464 18.22 27.02 11.45
CA CYS A 464 18.83 26.75 10.14
C CYS A 464 20.16 25.98 10.28
N CYS A 465 21.05 26.41 11.18
CA CYS A 465 22.28 25.67 11.50
C CYS A 465 22.00 24.28 12.08
N THR A 466 20.97 24.17 12.92
CA THR A 466 20.54 22.89 13.50
C THR A 466 20.06 21.92 12.41
N ALA A 467 19.26 22.41 11.47
CA ALA A 467 18.76 21.65 10.34
C ALA A 467 19.87 21.20 9.39
N TYR A 468 20.83 22.08 9.07
CA TYR A 468 22.00 21.69 8.28
C TYR A 468 22.85 20.65 9.02
N SER A 469 23.09 20.83 10.32
CA SER A 469 23.83 19.84 11.13
C SER A 469 23.14 18.47 11.11
N ALA A 470 21.81 18.46 11.26
CA ALA A 470 20.99 17.26 11.18
C ALA A 470 21.07 16.58 9.80
N ALA A 471 21.08 17.37 8.71
CA ALA A 471 21.35 16.84 7.38
C ALA A 471 22.74 16.20 7.35
N PHE A 472 23.81 16.97 7.58
CA PHE A 472 25.21 16.54 7.46
C PHE A 472 25.57 15.29 8.28
N ASN A 473 24.91 15.08 9.43
CA ASN A 473 25.07 13.86 10.22
C ASN A 473 24.61 12.57 9.48
N LEU A 474 23.80 12.67 8.42
CA LEU A 474 23.36 11.55 7.58
C LEU A 474 24.29 11.29 6.38
N LEU A 475 25.27 12.17 6.08
CA LEU A 475 26.22 11.93 4.97
C LEU A 475 27.00 10.62 5.10
N PRO A 476 27.50 10.22 6.29
CA PRO A 476 28.22 8.97 6.44
C PRO A 476 27.39 7.74 6.05
N GLU A 477 26.07 7.78 6.27
CA GLU A 477 25.14 6.72 5.88
C GLU A 477 24.83 6.77 4.38
N LEU A 478 24.61 7.97 3.82
CA LEU A 478 24.35 8.18 2.39
C LEU A 478 25.54 7.78 1.51
N LEU A 479 26.75 8.08 1.96
CA LEU A 479 28.00 7.85 1.25
C LEU A 479 28.77 6.64 1.80
N TRP A 480 28.08 5.75 2.53
CA TRP A 480 28.69 4.63 3.23
C TRP A 480 29.64 3.83 2.33
N ILE A 481 30.86 3.58 2.81
CA ILE A 481 31.95 3.03 1.99
C ILE A 481 31.67 1.60 1.48
N GLY A 482 30.75 0.89 2.16
CA GLY A 482 30.27 -0.44 1.77
C GLY A 482 29.26 -0.44 0.61
N HIS A 483 28.77 0.74 0.17
CA HIS A 483 28.03 0.85 -1.08
C HIS A 483 28.94 0.64 -2.29
N ALA A 484 28.38 0.01 -3.34
CA ALA A 484 29.08 -0.13 -4.62
C ALA A 484 29.49 1.25 -5.15
N ILE A 485 30.66 1.32 -5.81
CA ILE A 485 31.21 2.58 -6.34
C ILE A 485 30.19 3.32 -7.23
N PRO A 486 29.44 2.65 -8.14
CA PRO A 486 28.41 3.33 -8.94
C PRO A 486 27.28 3.93 -8.10
N THR A 487 26.84 3.27 -7.03
CA THR A 487 25.77 3.76 -6.13
C THR A 487 26.22 5.02 -5.39
N ARG A 488 27.48 5.08 -4.94
CA ARG A 488 28.04 6.28 -4.31
C ARG A 488 28.22 7.41 -5.31
N GLN A 489 28.68 7.10 -6.53
CA GLN A 489 28.82 8.09 -7.59
C GLN A 489 27.46 8.67 -8.02
N ASP A 490 26.42 7.85 -8.09
CA ASP A 490 25.05 8.29 -8.35
C ASP A 490 24.53 9.20 -7.23
N ALA A 491 24.69 8.78 -5.96
CA ALA A 491 24.30 9.60 -4.82
C ALA A 491 25.01 10.96 -4.80
N ILE A 492 26.32 11.00 -5.04
CA ILE A 492 27.10 12.25 -5.13
C ILE A 492 26.64 13.13 -6.29
N ARG A 493 26.25 12.55 -7.43
CA ARG A 493 25.74 13.32 -8.59
C ARG A 493 24.34 13.87 -8.35
N ARG A 494 23.49 13.09 -7.68
CA ARG A 494 22.07 13.40 -7.50
C ARG A 494 21.82 14.33 -6.32
N LEU A 495 22.66 14.29 -5.30
CA LEU A 495 22.53 15.12 -4.10
C LEU A 495 23.40 16.39 -4.21
N PRO A 496 22.85 17.59 -3.91
CA PRO A 496 23.57 18.86 -4.03
C PRO A 496 24.55 19.11 -2.87
N ILE A 497 25.31 18.10 -2.44
CA ILE A 497 26.11 18.11 -1.19
C ILE A 497 27.05 19.32 -1.12
N GLY A 498 27.80 19.59 -2.21
CA GLY A 498 28.74 20.72 -2.25
C GLY A 498 28.05 22.09 -2.15
N HIS A 499 26.94 22.27 -2.87
CA HIS A 499 26.15 23.51 -2.80
C HIS A 499 25.54 23.71 -1.40
N THR A 500 25.02 22.64 -0.81
CA THR A 500 24.50 22.64 0.55
C THR A 500 25.58 23.00 1.58
N ALA A 501 26.77 22.42 1.48
CA ALA A 501 27.88 22.67 2.42
C ALA A 501 28.38 24.11 2.35
N SER A 502 28.52 24.65 1.13
CA SER A 502 28.86 26.04 0.90
C SER A 502 27.82 26.98 1.51
N THR A 503 26.53 26.67 1.34
CA THR A 503 25.42 27.45 1.92
C THR A 503 25.44 27.39 3.44
N ALA A 504 25.53 26.20 4.04
CA ALA A 504 25.59 26.01 5.49
C ALA A 504 26.80 26.73 6.13
N THR A 505 27.97 26.66 5.48
CA THR A 505 29.20 27.34 5.92
C THR A 505 29.00 28.85 5.99
N ARG A 506 28.47 29.47 4.93
CA ARG A 506 28.21 30.93 4.89
C ARG A 506 27.28 31.38 6.01
N ILE A 507 26.29 30.55 6.33
CA ILE A 507 25.31 30.81 7.38
C ILE A 507 25.98 30.75 8.76
N CYS A 508 26.77 29.71 9.03
CA CYS A 508 27.49 29.54 10.29
C CYS A 508 28.52 30.66 10.54
N ILE A 509 29.27 31.07 9.50
CA ILE A 509 30.18 32.23 9.58
C ILE A 509 29.40 33.49 9.95
N GLY A 510 28.25 33.72 9.32
CA GLY A 510 27.38 34.86 9.62
C GLY A 510 26.85 34.88 11.06
N LEU A 511 26.76 33.72 11.72
CA LEU A 511 26.35 33.56 13.12
C LEU A 511 27.52 33.50 14.10
N ARG A 512 28.77 33.55 13.61
CA ARG A 512 29.99 33.34 14.40
C ARG A 512 30.08 31.94 15.03
N ASP A 513 29.35 30.96 14.50
CA ASP A 513 29.54 29.56 14.83
C ASP A 513 30.65 28.98 13.94
N LEU A 514 31.89 29.32 14.28
CA LEU A 514 33.06 28.95 13.49
C LEU A 514 33.34 27.44 13.57
N VAL A 515 32.88 26.75 14.61
CA VAL A 515 33.05 25.31 14.77
C VAL A 515 32.22 24.56 13.73
N SER A 516 30.92 24.86 13.64
CA SER A 516 30.05 24.26 12.62
C SER A 516 30.44 24.69 11.20
N ALA A 517 30.93 25.93 11.02
CA ALA A 517 31.43 26.39 9.73
C ALA A 517 32.62 25.55 9.24
N VAL A 518 33.60 25.27 10.11
CA VAL A 518 34.74 24.40 9.77
C VAL A 518 34.29 22.99 9.45
N GLN A 519 33.38 22.42 10.25
CA GLN A 519 32.84 21.08 10.00
C GLN A 519 32.17 20.96 8.62
N PHE A 520 31.40 21.97 8.18
CA PHE A 520 30.77 21.94 6.85
C PHE A 520 31.77 22.18 5.72
N MET A 521 32.81 22.99 5.94
CA MET A 521 33.89 23.17 4.95
C MET A 521 34.66 21.87 4.69
N GLU A 522 34.92 21.07 5.73
CA GLU A 522 35.59 19.78 5.58
C GLU A 522 34.79 18.77 4.73
N GLN A 523 33.47 18.96 4.62
CA GLN A 523 32.59 18.14 3.78
C GLN A 523 32.54 18.62 2.32
N LEU A 524 33.13 19.77 1.97
CA LEU A 524 33.21 20.24 0.59
C LEU A 524 34.15 19.30 -0.19
N PRO A 525 33.69 18.68 -1.29
CA PRO A 525 34.59 17.90 -2.13
C PRO A 525 35.68 18.82 -2.66
N LYS A 526 36.96 18.49 -2.40
CA LYS A 526 38.15 19.21 -2.90
C LYS A 526 38.16 19.46 -4.42
N ALA A 527 37.29 18.77 -5.17
CA ALA A 527 37.22 18.82 -6.62
C ALA A 527 36.04 19.65 -7.19
N VAL A 528 35.17 20.26 -6.37
CA VAL A 528 33.86 20.79 -6.87
C VAL A 528 33.63 22.29 -6.63
N ASP A 529 34.39 22.99 -5.79
CA ASP A 529 34.22 24.45 -5.58
C ASP A 529 35.46 25.25 -6.02
N PRO A 530 35.37 26.11 -7.06
CA PRO A 530 36.48 26.97 -7.49
C PRO A 530 36.91 28.01 -6.44
N ASN A 531 36.17 28.17 -5.34
CA ASN A 531 36.54 29.05 -4.22
C ASN A 531 37.26 28.33 -3.06
N TYR A 532 37.65 27.06 -3.23
CA TYR A 532 38.31 26.25 -2.19
C TYR A 532 39.53 26.97 -1.55
N GLU A 533 40.35 27.68 -2.34
CA GLU A 533 41.50 28.44 -1.83
C GLU A 533 41.10 29.60 -0.90
N LEU A 534 39.91 30.19 -1.08
CA LEU A 534 39.38 31.24 -0.22
C LEU A 534 38.96 30.67 1.16
N TYR A 535 38.47 29.42 1.18
CA TYR A 535 38.08 28.71 2.40
C TYR A 535 39.29 28.21 3.20
N ASP A 536 40.35 27.72 2.53
CA ASP A 536 41.64 27.43 3.18
C ASP A 536 42.24 28.69 3.82
N GLY A 537 42.08 29.85 3.19
CA GLY A 537 42.47 31.16 3.75
C GLY A 537 41.69 31.55 5.01
N ILE A 538 40.40 31.20 5.09
CA ILE A 538 39.55 31.43 6.27
C ILE A 538 39.88 30.43 7.39
N LEU A 539 40.16 29.18 7.06
CA LEU A 539 40.63 28.13 7.99
C LEU A 539 41.99 28.46 8.63
N LEU A 540 42.83 29.25 7.96
CA LEU A 540 44.10 29.76 8.51
C LEU A 540 43.93 31.03 9.36
N LEU A 541 42.76 31.67 9.32
CA LEU A 541 42.45 32.93 10.04
C LEU A 541 41.55 32.72 11.27
N ILE A 542 40.88 31.57 11.38
CA ILE A 542 40.18 31.08 12.57
C ILE A 542 41.20 30.33 13.43
#